data_AF-A0A497P1P8-F1
#
_entry.id   AF-A0A497P1P8-F1
#
_cell.length_a   1.000
_cell.length_b   1.000
_cell.length_c   1.000
_cell.angle_alpha   90.00
_cell.angle_beta   90.00
_cell.angle_gamma   90.00
#
_symmetry.space_group_name_H-M   'P 1'
#
loop_
_entity.id
_entity.type
_entity.pdbx_description
1 polymer ?
#
loop_
_entity_poly.entity_id
_entity_poly.type
_entity_poly.pdbx_seq_one_letter_code
_entity_poly.pdbx_strand_id
1 'polypeptide(L)'
;VLRLWKGNTFFLRKSRGFVPEPLDVSYDKRVLSVGAGENICGAVSCGKKLYTTQYIGNSKYYSTLEFLEESLRHLMKLTMNGAKIDAVVMDLHPRYNSRNVAQQFAKEFSVPLFEVQHHWAHAASLLVDNSIEESVVLALDGLGYGSDGTFWGGEVLVSNFEDFKRVRHLENIPLLGGDKATIDPRRLVFAIFSRFGKEKYFTGSEADILNKMMNKAPLSSSLGRVMDALSCYLNICTKRTYDGEPAMKLERYLMKGREKHSFDSAVKNGTVYTIDLFRQLDEKIKRSPSETEKADFSFSMVKTIVDELTDIAIQHAESEDIKHIGLTGGVSYNLPITEMVEKRVEEAGLALAVHTTVPNGDGGISVGQNAIAGHKLPS
;
A
#
# COMPACT_ATOMS: atom_id res chain seq x y z
N VAL A 1 3.16 18.21 1.01
CA VAL A 1 4.35 17.56 1.60
C VAL A 1 4.90 16.63 0.55
N LEU A 2 6.19 16.77 0.22
CA LEU A 2 6.83 15.99 -0.84
C LEU A 2 8.19 15.49 -0.38
N ARG A 3 8.65 14.44 -1.05
CA ARG A 3 9.99 13.86 -0.94
C ARG A 3 10.59 13.80 -2.35
N LEU A 4 11.89 14.02 -2.45
CA LEU A 4 12.60 13.96 -3.72
C LEU A 4 13.34 12.62 -3.87
N TRP A 5 13.31 12.06 -5.06
CA TRP A 5 14.05 10.86 -5.43
C TRP A 5 14.50 10.95 -6.89
N LYS A 6 15.82 11.02 -7.15
CA LYS A 6 16.43 11.10 -8.49
C LYS A 6 15.77 12.10 -9.47
N GLY A 7 15.26 13.23 -8.98
CA GLY A 7 14.57 14.24 -9.78
C GLY A 7 13.04 14.08 -9.84
N ASN A 8 12.51 12.92 -9.42
CA ASN A 8 11.09 12.68 -9.23
C ASN A 8 10.59 13.27 -7.90
N THR A 9 9.30 13.61 -7.88
CA THR A 9 8.61 14.14 -6.70
C THR A 9 7.62 13.11 -6.16
N PHE A 10 7.91 12.53 -5.01
CA PHE A 10 6.96 11.68 -4.29
C PHE A 10 6.09 12.54 -3.38
N PHE A 11 4.82 12.70 -3.76
CA PHE A 11 3.87 13.49 -2.98
C PHE A 11 3.34 12.68 -1.80
N LEU A 12 3.70 13.04 -0.57
CA LEU A 12 3.05 12.47 0.61
C LEU A 12 1.67 13.11 0.84
N ARG A 13 1.55 14.41 0.55
CA ARG A 13 0.28 15.17 0.60
C ARG A 13 0.27 16.21 -0.52
N LYS A 14 -0.57 16.00 -1.53
CA LYS A 14 -0.82 16.94 -2.63
C LYS A 14 -2.01 17.84 -2.27
N SER A 15 -1.75 19.13 -2.07
CA SER A 15 -2.75 20.13 -1.66
C SER A 15 -2.41 21.51 -2.23
N ARG A 16 -2.00 22.47 -1.38
CA ARG A 16 -1.71 23.86 -1.73
C ARG A 16 -0.65 23.96 -2.83
N GLY A 17 -0.95 24.76 -3.85
CA GLY A 17 -0.03 25.04 -4.97
C GLY A 17 -0.10 24.02 -6.11
N PHE A 18 -0.83 22.92 -5.95
CA PHE A 18 -0.97 21.87 -6.96
C PHE A 18 -2.43 21.58 -7.30
N VAL A 19 -3.34 21.61 -6.33
CA VAL A 19 -4.78 21.39 -6.60
C VAL A 19 -5.40 22.70 -7.11
N PRO A 20 -6.21 22.70 -8.19
CA PRO A 20 -6.74 21.56 -8.94
C PRO A 20 -6.09 21.36 -10.33
N GLU A 21 -4.77 21.21 -10.40
CA GLU A 21 -4.10 20.80 -11.64
C GLU A 21 -4.59 19.40 -12.06
N PRO A 22 -5.12 19.25 -13.29
CA PRO A 22 -5.70 17.99 -13.73
C PRO A 22 -4.66 16.98 -14.19
N LEU A 23 -5.06 15.70 -14.14
CA LEU A 23 -4.41 14.61 -14.84
C LEU A 23 -5.17 14.33 -16.14
N ASP A 24 -4.44 13.97 -17.20
CA ASP A 24 -5.03 13.46 -18.43
C ASP A 24 -5.48 12.01 -18.25
N VAL A 25 -6.66 11.67 -18.78
CA VAL A 25 -7.20 10.31 -18.76
C VAL A 25 -7.75 9.92 -20.14
N SER A 26 -7.67 8.64 -20.47
CA SER A 26 -8.05 8.07 -21.78
C SER A 26 -9.56 7.88 -21.98
N TYR A 27 -10.37 8.04 -20.93
CA TYR A 27 -11.83 7.92 -20.97
C TYR A 27 -12.53 9.28 -20.84
N ASP A 28 -13.77 9.38 -21.37
CA ASP A 28 -14.60 10.58 -21.25
C ASP A 28 -15.90 10.26 -20.49
N LYS A 29 -15.75 10.04 -19.19
CA LYS A 29 -16.83 9.74 -18.24
C LYS A 29 -16.72 10.64 -17.02
N ARG A 30 -17.86 10.96 -16.42
CA ARG A 30 -17.95 11.82 -15.25
C ARG A 30 -18.05 11.00 -13.98
N VAL A 31 -16.91 10.57 -13.47
CA VAL A 31 -16.85 9.68 -12.31
C VAL A 31 -16.48 10.47 -11.06
N LEU A 32 -17.16 10.20 -9.95
CA LEU A 32 -16.79 10.67 -8.62
C LEU A 32 -16.23 9.51 -7.80
N SER A 33 -15.08 9.71 -7.17
CA SER A 33 -14.39 8.68 -6.37
C SER A 33 -14.01 9.23 -4.99
N VAL A 34 -14.34 8.51 -3.94
CA VAL A 34 -14.20 9.01 -2.55
C VAL A 34 -12.85 8.68 -1.90
N GLY A 35 -12.02 7.84 -2.52
CA GLY A 35 -10.72 7.44 -1.99
C GLY A 35 -10.80 6.30 -0.96
N ALA A 36 -9.77 6.23 -0.11
CA ALA A 36 -9.60 5.20 0.92
C ALA A 36 -10.25 5.59 2.27
N GLY A 37 -9.71 5.05 3.37
CA GLY A 37 -10.12 5.37 4.75
C GLY A 37 -9.12 6.26 5.50
N GLU A 38 -7.85 6.24 5.12
CA GLU A 38 -6.78 7.09 5.67
C GLU A 38 -6.19 7.96 4.57
N ASN A 39 -5.56 9.08 4.93
CA ASN A 39 -4.97 10.07 4.01
C ASN A 39 -5.86 10.43 2.80
N ILE A 40 -7.16 10.57 3.04
CA ILE A 40 -8.19 10.67 2.00
C ILE A 40 -7.93 11.87 1.08
N CYS A 41 -8.01 11.61 -0.21
CA CYS A 41 -8.28 12.58 -1.26
C CYS A 41 -9.45 12.05 -2.10
N GLY A 42 -10.43 12.89 -2.42
CA GLY A 42 -11.47 12.58 -3.40
C GLY A 42 -11.02 12.93 -4.82
N ALA A 43 -11.73 12.45 -5.84
CA ALA A 43 -11.49 12.88 -7.22
C ALA A 43 -12.76 12.91 -8.07
N VAL A 44 -12.75 13.75 -9.10
CA VAL A 44 -13.81 13.91 -10.09
C VAL A 44 -13.19 13.95 -11.48
N SER A 45 -13.74 13.20 -12.43
CA SER A 45 -13.37 13.29 -13.85
C SER A 45 -14.44 13.99 -14.68
N CYS A 46 -14.02 14.71 -15.71
CA CYS A 46 -14.89 15.33 -16.71
C CYS A 46 -14.04 15.75 -17.93
N GLY A 47 -14.49 15.47 -19.16
CA GLY A 47 -13.85 15.96 -20.38
C GLY A 47 -12.41 15.46 -20.54
N LYS A 48 -12.17 14.16 -20.33
CA LYS A 48 -10.83 13.53 -20.35
C LYS A 48 -9.81 14.08 -19.37
N LYS A 49 -10.27 14.81 -18.35
CA LYS A 49 -9.46 15.31 -17.25
C LYS A 49 -9.94 14.74 -15.93
N LEU A 50 -9.01 14.45 -15.03
CA LEU A 50 -9.26 13.99 -13.67
C LEU A 50 -8.69 15.01 -12.69
N TYR A 51 -9.52 15.46 -11.77
CA TYR A 51 -9.18 16.43 -10.74
C TYR A 51 -9.26 15.78 -9.37
N THR A 52 -8.22 15.93 -8.56
CA THR A 52 -8.23 15.47 -7.17
C THR A 52 -8.57 16.62 -6.22
N THR A 53 -9.21 16.34 -5.10
CA THR A 53 -9.29 17.30 -3.99
C THR A 53 -7.91 17.51 -3.37
N GLN A 54 -7.81 18.51 -2.49
CA GLN A 54 -6.74 18.57 -1.49
C GLN A 54 -6.79 17.36 -0.54
N TYR A 55 -5.67 17.10 0.15
CA TYR A 55 -5.65 16.23 1.33
C TYR A 55 -6.77 16.59 2.32
N ILE A 56 -7.65 15.62 2.60
CA ILE A 56 -8.81 15.77 3.49
C ILE A 56 -8.48 15.28 4.90
N GLY A 57 -7.89 14.09 5.05
CA GLY A 57 -7.54 13.55 6.37
C GLY A 57 -7.91 12.08 6.58
N ASN A 58 -8.30 11.73 7.81
CA ASN A 58 -8.63 10.35 8.20
C ASN A 58 -10.12 10.19 8.49
N SER A 59 -10.74 9.18 7.88
CA SER A 59 -12.19 8.90 7.96
C SER A 59 -12.70 8.56 9.36
N LYS A 60 -11.81 8.36 10.34
CA LYS A 60 -12.16 8.16 11.76
C LYS A 60 -12.91 9.36 12.36
N TYR A 61 -12.69 10.57 11.84
CA TYR A 61 -13.35 11.78 12.33
C TYR A 61 -14.51 12.16 11.42
N TYR A 62 -15.70 12.38 12.01
CA TYR A 62 -16.88 12.76 11.26
C TYR A 62 -16.70 14.06 10.46
N SER A 63 -16.03 15.05 11.05
CA SER A 63 -15.72 16.33 10.37
C SER A 63 -14.86 16.16 9.11
N THR A 64 -14.04 15.11 9.03
CA THR A 64 -13.28 14.79 7.81
C THR A 64 -14.20 14.32 6.69
N LEU A 65 -15.30 13.61 7.01
CA LEU A 65 -16.27 13.16 6.01
C LEU A 65 -17.12 14.33 5.48
N GLU A 66 -17.53 15.24 6.37
CA GLU A 66 -18.21 16.48 5.97
C GLU A 66 -17.32 17.31 5.04
N PHE A 67 -16.04 17.46 5.40
CA PHE A 67 -15.07 18.17 4.57
C PHE A 67 -14.80 17.48 3.23
N LEU A 68 -14.79 16.14 3.19
CA LEU A 68 -14.69 15.38 1.94
C LEU A 68 -15.89 15.66 1.03
N GLU A 69 -17.11 15.59 1.56
CA GLU A 69 -18.33 15.87 0.82
C GLU A 69 -18.33 17.30 0.26
N GLU A 70 -18.06 18.30 1.11
CA GLU A 70 -17.98 19.70 0.71
C GLU A 70 -16.95 19.92 -0.41
N SER A 71 -15.76 19.31 -0.26
CA SER A 71 -14.67 19.42 -1.23
C SER A 71 -15.03 18.80 -2.58
N LEU A 72 -15.70 17.64 -2.59
CA LEU A 72 -16.17 16.98 -3.81
C LEU A 72 -17.25 17.82 -4.51
N ARG A 73 -18.23 18.35 -3.76
CA ARG A 73 -19.26 19.24 -4.33
C ARG A 73 -18.66 20.51 -4.93
N HIS A 74 -17.68 21.10 -4.24
CA HIS A 74 -16.97 22.26 -4.73
C HIS A 74 -16.22 21.95 -6.04
N LEU A 75 -15.50 20.82 -6.07
CA LEU A 75 -14.74 20.39 -7.24
C LEU A 75 -15.66 20.09 -8.45
N MET A 76 -16.80 19.42 -8.23
CA MET A 76 -17.83 19.22 -9.27
C MET A 76 -18.33 20.55 -9.82
N LYS A 77 -18.64 21.53 -8.95
CA LYS A 77 -19.11 22.86 -9.39
C LYS A 77 -18.09 23.57 -10.27
N LEU A 78 -16.80 23.46 -9.93
CA LEU A 78 -15.71 24.09 -10.69
C LEU A 78 -15.45 23.43 -12.04
N THR A 79 -15.54 22.10 -12.12
CA THR A 79 -15.03 21.33 -13.26
C THR A 79 -16.11 20.86 -14.22
N MET A 80 -17.36 20.71 -13.75
CA MET A 80 -18.43 20.08 -14.53
C MET A 80 -19.50 21.07 -15.03
N ASN A 81 -19.49 22.33 -14.59
CA ASN A 81 -20.46 23.37 -14.99
C ASN A 81 -21.94 22.92 -14.98
N GLY A 82 -22.34 22.16 -13.95
CA GLY A 82 -23.72 21.66 -13.80
C GLY A 82 -24.03 20.34 -14.52
N ALA A 83 -23.05 19.70 -15.17
CA ALA A 83 -23.20 18.34 -15.67
C ALA A 83 -23.43 17.34 -14.51
N LYS A 84 -24.17 16.26 -14.78
CA LYS A 84 -24.40 15.17 -13.83
C LYS A 84 -23.24 14.17 -13.89
N ILE A 85 -22.91 13.56 -12.75
CA ILE A 85 -22.00 12.41 -12.70
C ILE A 85 -22.66 11.18 -13.34
N ASP A 86 -21.84 10.27 -13.84
CA ASP A 86 -22.23 9.00 -14.45
C ASP A 86 -22.10 7.83 -13.45
N ALA A 87 -21.20 7.93 -12.48
CA ALA A 87 -20.96 6.90 -11.47
C ALA A 87 -20.28 7.45 -10.21
N VAL A 88 -20.43 6.71 -9.12
CA VAL A 88 -19.67 6.91 -7.87
C VAL A 88 -18.83 5.67 -7.57
N VAL A 89 -17.63 5.86 -7.03
CA VAL A 89 -16.68 4.77 -6.71
C VAL A 89 -16.22 4.86 -5.27
N MET A 90 -16.10 3.70 -4.62
CA MET A 90 -15.57 3.55 -3.27
C MET A 90 -14.65 2.33 -3.14
N ASP A 91 -13.88 2.28 -2.06
CA ASP A 91 -13.00 1.16 -1.73
C ASP A 91 -13.81 -0.09 -1.34
N LEU A 92 -13.32 -1.28 -1.70
CA LEU A 92 -13.88 -2.58 -1.33
C LEU A 92 -13.95 -2.82 0.20
N HIS A 93 -13.18 -2.10 1.00
CA HIS A 93 -13.19 -2.27 2.46
C HIS A 93 -14.59 -1.97 3.07
N PRO A 94 -15.29 -2.97 3.65
CA PRO A 94 -16.70 -2.84 4.02
C PRO A 94 -16.97 -1.87 5.18
N ARG A 95 -15.95 -1.55 5.98
CA ARG A 95 -16.06 -0.66 7.16
C ARG A 95 -15.41 0.73 7.00
N TYR A 96 -15.04 1.14 5.79
CA TYR A 96 -14.56 2.52 5.62
C TYR A 96 -15.73 3.51 5.72
N ASN A 97 -15.57 4.55 6.53
CA ASN A 97 -16.62 5.56 6.69
C ASN A 97 -16.82 6.42 5.43
N SER A 98 -15.82 6.47 4.53
CA SER A 98 -15.94 7.13 3.23
C SER A 98 -17.03 6.50 2.34
N ARG A 99 -17.41 5.23 2.58
CA ARG A 99 -18.55 4.58 1.92
C ARG A 99 -19.87 5.33 2.12
N ASN A 100 -20.07 5.94 3.29
CA ASN A 100 -21.29 6.70 3.57
C ASN A 100 -21.41 7.90 2.63
N VAL A 101 -20.30 8.60 2.39
CA VAL A 101 -20.22 9.72 1.45
C VAL A 101 -20.52 9.23 0.03
N ALA A 102 -19.91 8.11 -0.39
CA ALA A 102 -20.15 7.53 -1.71
C ALA A 102 -21.63 7.13 -1.93
N GLN A 103 -22.24 6.47 -0.94
CA GLN A 103 -23.66 6.07 -0.99
C GLN A 103 -24.60 7.27 -1.05
N GLN A 104 -24.28 8.36 -0.34
CA GLN A 104 -25.05 9.60 -0.37
C GLN A 104 -25.04 10.22 -1.77
N PHE A 105 -23.86 10.36 -2.39
CA PHE A 105 -23.75 10.84 -3.78
C PHE A 105 -24.47 9.91 -4.77
N ALA A 106 -24.27 8.60 -4.66
CA ALA A 106 -24.92 7.65 -5.56
C ALA A 106 -26.45 7.76 -5.51
N LYS A 107 -27.02 7.90 -4.30
CA LYS A 107 -28.46 8.07 -4.10
C LYS A 107 -28.96 9.43 -4.63
N GLU A 108 -28.25 10.50 -4.30
CA GLU A 108 -28.64 11.87 -4.72
C GLU A 108 -28.68 12.03 -6.23
N PHE A 109 -27.67 11.50 -6.93
CA PHE A 109 -27.57 11.61 -8.38
C PHE A 109 -28.25 10.46 -9.13
N SER A 110 -28.74 9.44 -8.41
CA SER A 110 -29.35 8.22 -8.97
C SER A 110 -28.44 7.51 -9.98
N VAL A 111 -27.19 7.29 -9.58
CA VAL A 111 -26.13 6.69 -10.41
C VAL A 111 -25.59 5.40 -9.81
N PRO A 112 -25.01 4.49 -10.61
CA PRO A 112 -24.36 3.29 -10.11
C PRO A 112 -23.22 3.60 -9.14
N LEU A 113 -23.06 2.69 -8.17
CA LEU A 113 -22.00 2.70 -7.17
C LEU A 113 -21.06 1.51 -7.42
N PHE A 114 -19.78 1.78 -7.62
CA PHE A 114 -18.74 0.77 -7.88
C PHE A 114 -17.85 0.57 -6.65
N GLU A 115 -17.52 -0.70 -6.39
CA GLU A 115 -16.52 -1.07 -5.38
C GLU A 115 -15.24 -1.50 -6.09
N VAL A 116 -14.11 -0.90 -5.68
CA VAL A 116 -12.80 -1.16 -6.27
C VAL A 116 -11.84 -1.67 -5.21
N GLN A 117 -11.09 -2.71 -5.54
CA GLN A 117 -10.09 -3.29 -4.65
C GLN A 117 -8.93 -2.30 -4.43
N HIS A 118 -8.47 -2.19 -3.17
CA HIS A 118 -7.53 -1.17 -2.73
C HIS A 118 -6.18 -1.19 -3.48
N HIS A 119 -5.56 -2.35 -3.64
CA HIS A 119 -4.25 -2.46 -4.29
C HIS A 119 -4.34 -2.34 -5.82
N TRP A 120 -5.47 -2.73 -6.39
CA TRP A 120 -5.80 -2.45 -7.78
C TRP A 120 -5.96 -0.95 -8.02
N ALA A 121 -6.59 -0.21 -7.10
CA ALA A 121 -6.62 1.25 -7.17
C ALA A 121 -5.22 1.88 -7.03
N HIS A 122 -4.33 1.33 -6.19
CA HIS A 122 -2.91 1.76 -6.14
C HIS A 122 -2.17 1.49 -7.45
N ALA A 123 -2.45 0.37 -8.12
CA ALA A 123 -1.86 0.03 -9.40
C ALA A 123 -2.39 0.95 -10.50
N ALA A 124 -3.72 1.09 -10.62
CA ALA A 124 -4.35 1.95 -11.61
C ALA A 124 -3.98 3.43 -11.44
N SER A 125 -3.77 3.92 -10.21
CA SER A 125 -3.30 5.29 -10.00
C SER A 125 -1.89 5.50 -10.56
N LEU A 126 -1.00 4.50 -10.41
CA LEU A 126 0.33 4.51 -10.99
C LEU A 126 0.29 4.48 -12.53
N LEU A 127 -0.62 3.67 -13.09
CA LEU A 127 -0.83 3.58 -14.54
C LEU A 127 -1.24 4.93 -15.13
N VAL A 128 -2.19 5.63 -14.48
CA VAL A 128 -2.59 7.00 -14.87
C VAL A 128 -1.40 7.97 -14.80
N ASP A 129 -0.66 7.96 -13.68
CA ASP A 129 0.46 8.91 -13.47
C ASP A 129 1.60 8.73 -14.50
N ASN A 130 1.76 7.52 -15.04
CA ASN A 130 2.79 7.19 -16.03
C ASN A 130 2.25 7.11 -17.47
N SER A 131 0.95 7.32 -17.71
CA SER A 131 0.32 7.16 -19.02
C SER A 131 0.60 5.78 -19.66
N ILE A 132 0.49 4.73 -18.86
CA ILE A 132 0.66 3.32 -19.27
C ILE A 132 -0.65 2.56 -19.08
N GLU A 133 -0.92 1.58 -19.94
CA GLU A 133 -2.19 0.83 -19.92
C GLU A 133 -2.13 -0.43 -19.05
N GLU A 134 -0.95 -1.04 -18.95
CA GLU A 134 -0.75 -2.31 -18.24
C GLU A 134 0.67 -2.39 -17.66
N SER A 135 0.79 -3.02 -16.48
CA SER A 135 2.07 -3.27 -15.81
C SER A 135 1.97 -4.43 -14.82
N VAL A 136 3.12 -5.06 -14.52
CA VAL A 136 3.28 -5.89 -13.33
C VAL A 136 3.69 -4.98 -12.17
N VAL A 137 2.83 -4.85 -11.16
CA VAL A 137 2.92 -3.85 -10.10
C VAL A 137 3.20 -4.50 -8.74
N LEU A 138 4.26 -4.02 -8.08
CA LEU A 138 4.55 -4.22 -6.67
C LEU A 138 3.68 -3.25 -5.86
N ALA A 139 2.59 -3.74 -5.28
CA ALA A 139 1.71 -2.96 -4.41
C ALA A 139 2.10 -3.18 -2.94
N LEU A 140 3.01 -2.33 -2.45
CA LEU A 140 3.64 -2.45 -1.13
C LEU A 140 3.08 -1.41 -0.18
N ASP A 141 2.29 -1.86 0.80
CA ASP A 141 1.53 -0.98 1.68
C ASP A 141 1.44 -1.49 3.14
N GLY A 142 0.89 -0.63 4.01
CA GLY A 142 0.55 -0.98 5.39
C GLY A 142 -0.64 -1.92 5.49
N LEU A 143 -1.82 -1.56 5.00
CA LEU A 143 -3.02 -2.40 5.08
C LEU A 143 -4.03 -1.94 4.03
N GLY A 144 -4.34 -2.81 3.08
CA GLY A 144 -5.51 -2.65 2.21
C GLY A 144 -6.41 -3.88 2.25
N TYR A 145 -7.70 -3.70 2.06
CA TYR A 145 -8.64 -4.83 2.06
C TYR A 145 -8.47 -5.68 0.79
N GLY A 146 -8.22 -6.97 0.98
CA GLY A 146 -8.12 -7.96 -0.09
C GLY A 146 -9.48 -8.41 -0.60
N SER A 147 -9.53 -8.88 -1.85
CA SER A 147 -10.75 -9.48 -2.41
C SER A 147 -11.10 -10.84 -1.79
N ASP A 148 -10.16 -11.46 -1.07
CA ASP A 148 -10.32 -12.71 -0.32
C ASP A 148 -10.70 -12.49 1.16
N GLY A 149 -10.95 -11.25 1.57
CA GLY A 149 -11.27 -10.88 2.95
C GLY A 149 -10.06 -10.84 3.90
N THR A 150 -8.84 -11.03 3.38
CA THR A 150 -7.59 -10.82 4.13
C THR A 150 -7.07 -9.39 3.95
N PHE A 151 -6.04 -8.99 4.70
CA PHE A 151 -5.42 -7.67 4.55
C PHE A 151 -4.12 -7.74 3.74
N TRP A 152 -4.14 -7.15 2.56
CA TRP A 152 -3.01 -7.13 1.65
C TRP A 152 -2.04 -5.97 1.97
N GLY A 153 -0.84 -6.03 1.39
CA GLY A 153 0.16 -4.95 1.48
C GLY A 153 1.58 -5.37 1.07
N GLY A 154 1.73 -6.52 0.43
CA GLY A 154 3.00 -7.05 -0.06
C GLY A 154 2.72 -7.91 -1.28
N GLU A 155 2.05 -7.32 -2.27
CA GLU A 155 1.46 -8.03 -3.40
C GLU A 155 2.21 -7.75 -4.70
N VAL A 156 2.25 -8.75 -5.58
CA VAL A 156 2.59 -8.59 -6.99
C VAL A 156 1.33 -8.81 -7.82
N LEU A 157 0.91 -7.76 -8.54
CA LEU A 157 -0.30 -7.75 -9.35
C LEU A 157 0.06 -7.58 -10.82
N VAL A 158 -0.55 -8.34 -11.72
CA VAL A 158 -0.67 -7.93 -13.13
C VAL A 158 -1.94 -7.11 -13.21
N SER A 159 -1.84 -5.86 -13.66
CA SER A 159 -2.94 -4.90 -13.57
C SER A 159 -3.06 -4.03 -14.81
N ASN A 160 -4.31 -3.82 -15.23
CA ASN A 160 -4.72 -2.78 -16.16
C ASN A 160 -5.96 -2.05 -15.59
N PHE A 161 -6.66 -1.24 -16.39
CA PHE A 161 -7.86 -0.51 -15.94
C PHE A 161 -9.14 -1.35 -15.88
N GLU A 162 -9.16 -2.53 -16.50
CA GLU A 162 -10.34 -3.40 -16.57
C GLU A 162 -10.32 -4.53 -15.54
N ASP A 163 -9.15 -5.09 -15.24
CA ASP A 163 -8.99 -6.16 -14.26
C ASP A 163 -7.60 -6.17 -13.62
N PHE A 164 -7.46 -6.98 -12.58
CA PHE A 164 -6.18 -7.29 -11.97
C PHE A 164 -6.09 -8.77 -11.57
N LYS A 165 -4.90 -9.32 -11.69
CA LYS A 165 -4.56 -10.68 -11.23
C LYS A 165 -3.55 -10.60 -10.11
N ARG A 166 -3.93 -11.09 -8.93
CA ARG A 166 -3.00 -11.28 -7.81
C ARG A 166 -2.11 -12.48 -8.11
N VAL A 167 -0.85 -12.21 -8.45
CA VAL A 167 0.05 -13.27 -8.90
C VAL A 167 0.82 -13.86 -7.74
N ARG A 168 1.36 -13.01 -6.86
CA ARG A 168 2.19 -13.42 -5.71
C ARG A 168 1.99 -12.49 -4.53
N HIS A 169 2.34 -12.97 -3.34
CA HIS A 169 2.21 -12.19 -2.11
C HIS A 169 3.15 -12.68 -1.00
N LEU A 170 3.32 -11.85 0.03
CA LEU A 170 4.02 -12.26 1.25
C LEU A 170 3.20 -13.25 2.08
N GLU A 171 3.90 -14.08 2.85
CA GLU A 171 3.28 -14.98 3.82
C GLU A 171 2.39 -14.24 4.82
N ASN A 172 1.21 -14.81 5.07
CA ASN A 172 0.19 -14.23 5.93
C ASN A 172 0.56 -14.30 7.42
N ILE A 173 0.60 -13.15 8.08
CA ILE A 173 0.85 -13.00 9.51
C ILE A 173 -0.46 -12.65 10.23
N PRO A 174 -0.81 -13.30 11.35
CA PRO A 174 -2.02 -12.97 12.08
C PRO A 174 -1.88 -11.65 12.85
N LEU A 175 -2.83 -10.73 12.62
CA LEU A 175 -2.91 -9.44 13.31
C LEU A 175 -3.64 -9.61 14.66
N LEU A 176 -2.90 -9.99 15.69
CA LEU A 176 -3.47 -10.29 17.02
C LEU A 176 -4.13 -9.08 17.67
N GLY A 177 -5.47 -9.03 17.61
CA GLY A 177 -6.28 -7.91 18.08
C GLY A 177 -6.53 -6.84 17.03
N GLY A 178 -6.40 -7.17 15.74
CA GLY A 178 -6.66 -6.27 14.61
C GLY A 178 -5.78 -5.02 14.70
N ASP A 179 -6.41 -3.85 14.75
CA ASP A 179 -5.75 -2.55 14.88
C ASP A 179 -4.74 -2.48 16.04
N LYS A 180 -4.97 -3.23 17.13
CA LYS A 180 -4.02 -3.27 18.26
C LYS A 180 -2.65 -3.80 17.83
N ALA A 181 -2.57 -4.75 16.89
CA ALA A 181 -1.30 -5.27 16.39
C ALA A 181 -0.51 -4.21 15.62
N THR A 182 -1.21 -3.24 15.03
CA THR A 182 -0.59 -2.11 14.32
C THR A 182 -0.07 -1.04 15.28
N ILE A 183 -0.72 -0.85 16.44
CA ILE A 183 -0.33 0.13 17.47
C ILE A 183 0.78 -0.44 18.38
N ASP A 184 0.71 -1.73 18.67
CA ASP A 184 1.67 -2.47 19.48
C ASP A 184 2.35 -3.57 18.65
N PRO A 185 3.44 -3.24 17.92
CA PRO A 185 4.18 -4.17 17.07
C PRO A 185 4.71 -5.41 17.79
N ARG A 186 4.82 -5.40 19.13
CA ARG A 186 5.20 -6.60 19.91
C ARG A 186 4.26 -7.77 19.64
N ARG A 187 2.99 -7.49 19.35
CA ARG A 187 1.98 -8.49 18.98
C ARG A 187 2.28 -9.15 17.63
N LEU A 188 2.85 -8.41 16.68
CA LEU A 188 3.31 -8.97 15.40
C LEU A 188 4.52 -9.89 15.62
N VAL A 189 5.48 -9.46 16.45
CA VAL A 189 6.62 -10.31 16.80
C VAL A 189 6.16 -11.58 17.51
N PHE A 190 5.25 -11.48 18.48
CA PHE A 190 4.67 -12.64 19.15
C PHE A 190 3.99 -13.58 18.15
N ALA A 191 3.16 -13.06 17.25
CA ALA A 191 2.47 -13.82 16.22
C ALA A 191 3.44 -14.60 15.30
N ILE A 192 4.53 -13.95 14.87
CA ILE A 192 5.54 -14.56 14.00
C ILE A 192 6.33 -15.63 14.76
N PHE A 193 6.83 -15.32 15.95
CA PHE A 193 7.69 -16.23 16.71
C PHE A 193 6.94 -17.45 17.24
N SER A 194 5.66 -17.32 17.55
CA SER A 194 4.81 -18.43 17.98
C SER A 194 4.69 -19.51 16.89
N ARG A 195 4.83 -19.16 15.61
CA ARG A 195 4.79 -20.12 14.48
C ARG A 195 5.95 -21.10 14.46
N PHE A 196 7.08 -20.77 15.10
CA PHE A 196 8.22 -21.66 15.29
C PHE A 196 8.51 -21.94 16.76
N GLY A 197 7.47 -21.88 17.60
CA GLY A 197 7.50 -22.38 18.99
C GLY A 197 8.23 -21.46 19.98
N LYS A 198 8.36 -20.17 19.68
CA LYS A 198 8.97 -19.19 20.60
C LYS A 198 7.97 -18.11 21.01
N GLU A 199 7.92 -17.80 22.30
CA GLU A 199 7.15 -16.68 22.83
C GLU A 199 8.08 -15.49 23.12
N LYS A 200 7.80 -14.34 22.51
CA LYS A 200 8.57 -13.09 22.70
C LYS A 200 7.65 -11.98 23.22
N TYR A 201 8.17 -11.13 24.11
CA TYR A 201 7.48 -9.99 24.75
C TYR A 201 6.31 -10.31 25.71
N PHE A 202 5.54 -11.35 25.45
CA PHE A 202 4.42 -11.77 26.29
C PHE A 202 4.70 -13.17 26.84
N THR A 203 4.34 -13.40 28.10
CA THR A 203 4.57 -14.67 28.81
C THR A 203 3.39 -15.00 29.72
N GLY A 204 3.23 -16.28 30.09
CA GLY A 204 2.19 -16.70 31.01
C GLY A 204 0.79 -16.44 30.46
N SER A 205 -0.10 -15.87 31.29
CA SER A 205 -1.51 -15.68 30.92
C SER A 205 -1.71 -14.77 29.70
N GLU A 206 -0.84 -13.78 29.47
CA GLU A 206 -0.92 -12.93 28.28
C GLU A 206 -0.60 -13.71 27.00
N ALA A 207 0.43 -14.56 27.05
CA ALA A 207 0.80 -15.43 25.94
C ALA A 207 -0.32 -16.44 25.63
N ASP A 208 -0.92 -17.05 26.66
CA ASP A 208 -2.05 -17.97 26.51
C ASP A 208 -3.25 -17.33 25.78
N ILE A 209 -3.56 -16.07 26.12
CA ILE A 209 -4.62 -15.32 25.47
C ILE A 209 -4.27 -15.05 24.01
N LEU A 210 -3.06 -14.57 23.72
CA LEU A 210 -2.61 -14.28 22.36
C LEU A 210 -2.56 -15.54 21.49
N ASN A 211 -2.11 -16.67 22.04
CA ASN A 211 -2.11 -17.97 21.36
C ASN A 211 -3.54 -18.40 20.99
N LYS A 212 -4.52 -18.24 21.90
CA LYS A 212 -5.95 -18.50 21.59
C LYS A 212 -6.50 -17.59 20.50
N MET A 213 -5.95 -16.39 20.32
CA MET A 213 -6.35 -15.45 19.27
C MET A 213 -5.77 -15.79 17.89
N MET A 214 -4.68 -16.56 17.80
CA MET A 214 -3.97 -16.85 16.53
C MET A 214 -4.89 -17.35 15.42
N ASN A 215 -5.80 -18.29 15.75
CA ASN A 215 -6.70 -18.92 14.77
C ASN A 215 -7.91 -18.04 14.40
N LYS A 216 -8.16 -16.95 15.13
CA LYS A 216 -9.30 -16.04 14.92
C LYS A 216 -8.87 -14.66 14.42
N ALA A 217 -7.58 -14.37 14.46
CA ALA A 217 -7.04 -13.10 14.05
C ALA A 217 -7.15 -12.94 12.53
N PRO A 218 -7.47 -11.74 12.04
CA PRO A 218 -7.39 -11.48 10.61
C PRO A 218 -5.93 -11.63 10.15
N LEU A 219 -5.77 -12.17 8.94
CA LEU A 219 -4.46 -12.41 8.34
C LEU A 219 -4.04 -11.22 7.48
N SER A 220 -2.73 -10.96 7.44
CA SER A 220 -2.16 -9.94 6.58
C SER A 220 -0.86 -10.35 5.89
N SER A 221 -0.76 -10.04 4.60
CA SER A 221 0.43 -10.16 3.76
C SER A 221 1.19 -8.83 3.62
N SER A 222 1.01 -7.90 4.55
CA SER A 222 1.60 -6.56 4.46
C SER A 222 3.11 -6.53 4.69
N LEU A 223 3.85 -5.91 3.74
CA LEU A 223 5.25 -5.58 3.93
C LEU A 223 5.44 -4.55 5.05
N GLY A 224 4.54 -3.57 5.17
CA GLY A 224 4.55 -2.61 6.28
C GLY A 224 4.48 -3.30 7.65
N ARG A 225 3.68 -4.35 7.80
CA ARG A 225 3.60 -5.14 9.06
C ARG A 225 4.84 -5.99 9.29
N VAL A 226 5.44 -6.56 8.25
CA VAL A 226 6.74 -7.25 8.33
C VAL A 226 7.83 -6.28 8.81
N MET A 227 7.87 -5.06 8.25
CA MET A 227 8.81 -4.02 8.67
C MET A 227 8.57 -3.55 10.11
N ASP A 228 7.30 -3.43 10.53
CA ASP A 228 6.99 -3.09 11.92
C ASP A 228 7.47 -4.17 12.90
N ALA A 229 7.30 -5.45 12.55
CA ALA A 229 7.79 -6.56 13.35
C ALA A 229 9.33 -6.57 13.42
N LEU A 230 10.01 -6.33 12.31
CA LEU A 230 11.48 -6.24 12.24
C LEU A 230 12.01 -5.08 13.10
N SER A 231 11.41 -3.90 12.96
CA SER A 231 11.72 -2.70 13.74
C SER A 231 11.52 -2.96 15.24
N CYS A 232 10.44 -3.64 15.62
CA CYS A 232 10.17 -4.02 17.01
C CYS A 232 11.20 -5.01 17.53
N TYR A 233 11.44 -6.10 16.80
CA TYR A 233 12.33 -7.18 17.20
C TYR A 233 13.78 -6.71 17.40
N LEU A 234 14.27 -5.81 16.54
CA LEU A 234 15.59 -5.19 16.68
C LEU A 234 15.63 -4.06 17.73
N ASN A 235 14.54 -3.85 18.46
CA ASN A 235 14.39 -2.81 19.47
C ASN A 235 14.64 -1.38 18.92
N ILE A 236 14.22 -1.13 17.68
CA ILE A 236 14.24 0.19 17.03
C ILE A 236 12.96 0.97 17.36
N CYS A 237 11.82 0.31 17.26
CA CYS A 237 10.52 0.88 17.61
C CYS A 237 9.57 -0.21 18.13
N THR A 238 9.29 -0.18 19.43
CA THR A 238 8.44 -1.18 20.09
C THR A 238 7.00 -0.73 20.31
N LYS A 239 6.69 0.54 20.03
CA LYS A 239 5.35 1.13 20.13
C LYS A 239 5.17 2.19 19.05
N ARG A 240 4.00 2.18 18.41
CA ARG A 240 3.60 3.20 17.44
C ARG A 240 2.86 4.35 18.15
N THR A 241 3.26 5.57 17.85
CA THR A 241 2.65 6.84 18.32
C THR A 241 2.04 7.65 17.18
N TYR A 242 2.45 7.40 15.93
CA TYR A 242 1.84 7.94 14.71
C TYR A 242 1.92 6.92 13.57
N ASP A 243 1.11 7.09 12.53
CA ASP A 243 1.00 6.13 11.44
C ASP A 243 2.33 5.97 10.69
N GLY A 244 2.73 4.70 10.47
CA GLY A 244 4.00 4.35 9.82
C GLY A 244 5.26 4.48 10.67
N GLU A 245 5.19 4.89 11.95
CA GLU A 245 6.38 5.15 12.78
C GLU A 245 7.44 4.03 12.77
N PRO A 246 7.10 2.74 12.98
CA PRO A 246 8.14 1.72 13.07
C PRO A 246 8.86 1.51 11.73
N ALA A 247 8.13 1.50 10.61
CA ALA A 247 8.67 1.44 9.25
C ALA A 247 9.52 2.67 8.90
N MET A 248 9.07 3.89 9.27
CA MET A 248 9.84 5.12 9.05
C MET A 248 11.14 5.16 9.88
N LYS A 249 11.12 4.64 11.11
CA LYS A 249 12.33 4.51 11.92
C LYS A 249 13.28 3.47 11.34
N LEU A 250 12.76 2.34 10.86
CA LEU A 250 13.52 1.29 10.20
C LEU A 250 14.21 1.80 8.92
N GLU A 251 13.59 2.70 8.16
CA GLU A 251 14.18 3.30 6.96
C GLU A 251 15.58 3.88 7.20
N ARG A 252 15.80 4.54 8.34
CA ARG A 252 17.11 5.10 8.69
C ARG A 252 18.20 4.03 8.85
N TYR A 253 17.81 2.83 9.24
CA TYR A 253 18.69 1.67 9.34
C TYR A 253 18.93 1.07 7.96
N LEU A 254 17.91 1.02 7.10
CA LEU A 254 18.09 0.60 5.70
C LEU A 254 19.06 1.52 4.95
N MET A 255 18.98 2.85 5.15
CA MET A 255 19.92 3.80 4.52
C MET A 255 21.39 3.61 4.93
N LYS A 256 21.65 3.03 6.11
CA LYS A 256 23.01 2.85 6.66
C LYS A 256 23.54 1.44 6.54
N GLY A 257 22.64 0.47 6.44
CA GLY A 257 22.95 -0.95 6.45
C GLY A 257 23.64 -1.37 5.17
N ARG A 258 24.33 -2.50 5.26
CA ARG A 258 24.96 -3.18 4.13
C ARG A 258 24.50 -4.63 4.08
N GLU A 259 24.54 -5.20 2.88
CA GLU A 259 24.29 -6.62 2.65
C GLU A 259 25.44 -7.46 3.23
N LYS A 260 25.36 -7.77 4.52
CA LYS A 260 26.38 -8.58 5.25
C LYS A 260 25.86 -9.92 5.73
N HIS A 261 24.56 -10.12 5.71
CA HIS A 261 23.93 -11.34 6.19
C HIS A 261 23.16 -11.98 5.05
N SER A 262 23.42 -13.27 4.79
CA SER A 262 22.58 -14.04 3.89
C SER A 262 21.32 -14.50 4.60
N PHE A 263 20.21 -14.41 3.89
CA PHE A 263 18.91 -14.94 4.27
C PHE A 263 18.40 -15.83 3.14
N ASP A 264 17.97 -17.02 3.48
CA ASP A 264 17.44 -17.97 2.51
C ASP A 264 15.91 -17.82 2.48
N SER A 265 15.41 -17.08 1.50
CA SER A 265 13.96 -16.96 1.30
C SER A 265 13.44 -18.18 0.57
N ALA A 266 12.34 -18.74 1.07
CA ALA A 266 11.62 -19.79 0.38
C ALA A 266 10.42 -19.19 -0.34
N VAL A 267 10.28 -19.50 -1.63
CA VAL A 267 9.06 -19.22 -2.40
C VAL A 267 8.35 -20.54 -2.67
N LYS A 268 7.13 -20.72 -2.16
CA LYS A 268 6.31 -21.92 -2.46
C LYS A 268 4.92 -21.50 -2.90
N ASN A 269 4.45 -22.11 -3.99
CA ASN A 269 3.15 -21.79 -4.61
C ASN A 269 2.94 -20.29 -4.82
N GLY A 270 4.03 -19.55 -4.99
CA GLY A 270 3.98 -18.13 -5.19
C GLY A 270 3.85 -17.25 -3.94
N THR A 271 4.00 -17.82 -2.76
CA THR A 271 4.08 -17.07 -1.50
C THR A 271 5.54 -16.93 -1.10
N VAL A 272 5.97 -15.71 -0.79
CA VAL A 272 7.30 -15.43 -0.22
C VAL A 272 7.24 -15.65 1.30
N TYR A 273 7.96 -16.65 1.81
CA TYR A 273 7.91 -17.05 3.22
C TYR A 273 8.75 -16.10 4.09
N THR A 274 8.07 -15.19 4.77
CA THR A 274 8.72 -14.17 5.61
C THR A 274 8.94 -14.65 7.04
N ILE A 275 8.14 -15.60 7.55
CA ILE A 275 8.26 -16.07 8.93
C ILE A 275 9.60 -16.79 9.16
N ASP A 276 10.06 -17.59 8.19
CA ASP A 276 11.34 -18.28 8.29
C ASP A 276 12.54 -17.31 8.36
N LEU A 277 12.44 -16.15 7.71
CA LEU A 277 13.47 -15.11 7.77
C LEU A 277 13.65 -14.57 9.19
N PHE A 278 12.57 -14.44 9.96
CA PHE A 278 12.64 -14.06 11.38
C PHE A 278 13.29 -15.16 12.23
N ARG A 279 13.05 -16.44 11.92
CA ARG A 279 13.75 -17.56 12.58
C ARG A 279 15.25 -17.48 12.31
N GLN A 280 15.66 -17.31 11.05
CA GLN A 280 17.06 -17.15 10.66
C GLN A 280 17.71 -15.93 11.32
N LEU A 281 16.97 -14.82 11.43
CA LEU A 281 17.44 -13.61 12.11
C LEU A 281 17.71 -13.88 13.61
N ASP A 282 16.78 -14.56 14.31
CA ASP A 282 16.94 -14.90 15.73
C ASP A 282 18.09 -15.88 15.99
N GLU A 283 18.36 -16.80 15.06
CA GLU A 283 19.52 -17.71 15.12
C GLU A 283 20.86 -16.97 14.94
N LYS A 284 20.89 -15.93 14.10
CA LYS A 284 22.09 -15.11 13.86
C LYS A 284 22.37 -14.14 15.02
N ILE A 285 21.34 -13.65 15.71
CA ILE A 285 21.48 -12.70 16.84
C ILE A 285 21.75 -13.46 18.14
N LYS A 286 23.04 -13.62 18.47
CA LYS A 286 23.48 -14.28 19.72
C LYS A 286 23.54 -13.36 20.95
N ARG A 287 23.58 -12.04 20.72
CA ARG A 287 23.62 -10.98 21.74
C ARG A 287 22.84 -9.78 21.25
N SER A 288 22.60 -8.81 22.12
CA SER A 288 22.04 -7.51 21.71
C SER A 288 22.90 -6.91 20.57
N PRO A 289 22.32 -6.66 19.38
CA PRO A 289 23.05 -6.12 18.26
C PRO A 289 23.37 -4.63 18.50
N SER A 290 24.55 -4.21 18.08
CA SER A 290 24.91 -2.79 17.98
C SER A 290 24.07 -2.09 16.91
N GLU A 291 24.08 -0.75 16.88
CA GLU A 291 23.32 0.03 15.89
C GLU A 291 23.72 -0.29 14.44
N THR A 292 25.00 -0.57 14.19
CA THR A 292 25.49 -0.98 12.88
C THR A 292 24.99 -2.38 12.52
N GLU A 293 25.00 -3.33 13.46
CA GLU A 293 24.48 -4.68 13.23
C GLU A 293 22.97 -4.66 12.98
N LYS A 294 22.20 -3.84 13.72
CA LYS A 294 20.77 -3.64 13.44
C LYS A 294 20.56 -3.13 12.01
N ALA A 295 21.40 -2.21 11.54
CA ALA A 295 21.33 -1.68 10.19
C ALA A 295 21.63 -2.76 9.14
N ASP A 296 22.71 -3.51 9.33
CA ASP A 296 23.13 -4.58 8.41
C ASP A 296 22.09 -5.72 8.36
N PHE A 297 21.53 -6.14 9.50
CA PHE A 297 20.43 -7.13 9.55
C PHE A 297 19.16 -6.61 8.88
N SER A 298 18.77 -5.36 9.16
CA SER A 298 17.57 -4.76 8.58
C SER A 298 17.68 -4.68 7.06
N PHE A 299 18.80 -4.16 6.56
CA PHE A 299 19.06 -4.03 5.13
C PHE A 299 19.06 -5.39 4.46
N SER A 300 19.81 -6.35 5.00
CA SER A 300 19.93 -7.68 4.40
C SER A 300 18.58 -8.40 4.32
N MET A 301 17.78 -8.39 5.40
CA MET A 301 16.48 -9.06 5.42
C MET A 301 15.45 -8.38 4.51
N VAL A 302 15.35 -7.04 4.53
CA VAL A 302 14.41 -6.32 3.67
C VAL A 302 14.79 -6.45 2.21
N LYS A 303 16.08 -6.36 1.87
CA LYS A 303 16.57 -6.59 0.52
C LYS A 303 16.19 -7.98 0.01
N THR A 304 16.41 -9.04 0.80
CA THR A 304 16.00 -10.39 0.41
C THR A 304 14.50 -10.47 0.10
N ILE A 305 13.63 -9.86 0.91
CA ILE A 305 12.17 -9.90 0.66
C ILE A 305 11.81 -9.12 -0.61
N VAL A 306 12.39 -7.94 -0.79
CA VAL A 306 12.10 -7.05 -1.92
C VAL A 306 12.63 -7.63 -3.23
N ASP A 307 13.84 -8.20 -3.23
CA ASP A 307 14.43 -8.85 -4.39
C ASP A 307 13.56 -10.03 -4.84
N GLU A 308 13.08 -10.87 -3.92
CA GLU A 308 12.21 -12.01 -4.25
C GLU A 308 10.88 -11.57 -4.88
N LEU A 309 10.23 -10.54 -4.33
CA LEU A 309 9.01 -9.96 -4.92
C LEU A 309 9.28 -9.36 -6.30
N THR A 310 10.44 -8.72 -6.47
CA THR A 310 10.82 -8.06 -7.73
C THR A 310 11.18 -9.09 -8.80
N ASP A 311 11.90 -10.15 -8.45
CA ASP A 311 12.26 -11.25 -9.35
C ASP A 311 11.03 -11.96 -9.88
N ILE A 312 10.06 -12.18 -9.00
CA ILE A 312 8.73 -12.64 -9.39
C ILE A 312 8.08 -11.70 -10.39
N ALA A 313 8.11 -10.38 -10.14
CA ALA A 313 7.47 -9.41 -11.00
C ALA A 313 8.13 -9.38 -12.39
N ILE A 314 9.46 -9.45 -12.42
CA ILE A 314 10.27 -9.57 -13.64
C ILE A 314 9.89 -10.83 -14.43
N GLN A 315 9.85 -12.01 -13.78
CA GLN A 315 9.48 -13.27 -14.44
C GLN A 315 8.10 -13.19 -15.09
N HIS A 316 7.13 -12.57 -14.41
CA HIS A 316 5.79 -12.39 -14.96
C HIS A 316 5.77 -11.39 -16.12
N ALA A 317 6.51 -10.29 -15.99
CA ALA A 317 6.63 -9.29 -17.03
C ALA A 317 7.24 -9.86 -18.31
N GLU A 318 8.31 -10.66 -18.20
CA GLU A 318 8.92 -11.38 -19.32
C GLU A 318 7.95 -12.39 -19.96
N SER A 319 7.18 -13.12 -19.14
CA SER A 319 6.24 -14.12 -19.66
C SER A 319 5.03 -13.53 -20.39
N GLU A 320 4.70 -12.27 -20.11
CA GLU A 320 3.53 -11.56 -20.66
C GLU A 320 3.95 -10.42 -21.61
N ASP A 321 5.24 -10.29 -21.94
CA ASP A 321 5.83 -9.21 -22.78
C ASP A 321 5.52 -7.78 -22.27
N ILE A 322 5.41 -7.63 -20.94
CA ILE A 322 5.19 -6.35 -20.27
C ILE A 322 6.55 -5.70 -19.99
N LYS A 323 6.73 -4.46 -20.46
CA LYS A 323 8.02 -3.74 -20.37
C LYS A 323 8.26 -2.97 -19.07
N HIS A 324 7.19 -2.72 -18.32
CA HIS A 324 7.21 -1.87 -17.13
C HIS A 324 6.89 -2.67 -15.88
N ILE A 325 7.74 -2.54 -14.87
CA ILE A 325 7.44 -2.95 -13.50
C ILE A 325 6.99 -1.70 -12.73
N GLY A 326 5.83 -1.75 -12.10
CA GLY A 326 5.32 -0.65 -11.28
C GLY A 326 5.66 -0.81 -9.80
N LEU A 327 5.92 0.30 -9.10
CA LEU A 327 6.04 0.32 -7.64
C LEU A 327 5.10 1.37 -7.04
N THR A 328 4.19 0.93 -6.17
CA THR A 328 3.12 1.75 -5.59
C THR A 328 2.83 1.36 -4.13
N GLY A 329 1.94 2.08 -3.46
CA GLY A 329 1.55 1.87 -2.06
C GLY A 329 2.44 2.63 -1.07
N GLY A 330 2.02 2.71 0.20
CA GLY A 330 2.67 3.56 1.20
C GLY A 330 4.12 3.18 1.53
N VAL A 331 4.54 1.93 1.31
CA VAL A 331 5.93 1.50 1.53
C VAL A 331 6.86 2.02 0.44
N SER A 332 6.35 2.34 -0.76
CA SER A 332 7.15 2.89 -1.86
C SER A 332 7.71 4.30 -1.59
N TYR A 333 7.31 4.97 -0.50
CA TYR A 333 7.97 6.19 -0.04
C TYR A 333 9.35 5.94 0.60
N ASN A 334 9.66 4.68 0.94
CA ASN A 334 10.92 4.27 1.54
C ASN A 334 12.00 4.20 0.44
N LEU A 335 12.89 5.19 0.41
CA LEU A 335 13.85 5.32 -0.70
C LEU A 335 14.80 4.12 -0.83
N PRO A 336 15.35 3.54 0.27
CA PRO A 336 16.11 2.30 0.17
C PRO A 336 15.36 1.16 -0.52
N ILE A 337 14.06 0.98 -0.25
CA ILE A 337 13.26 -0.06 -0.91
C ILE A 337 13.06 0.28 -2.38
N THR A 338 12.74 1.53 -2.70
CA THR A 338 12.62 1.99 -4.10
C THR A 338 13.90 1.76 -4.89
N GLU A 339 15.06 2.05 -4.29
CA GLU A 339 16.38 1.84 -4.90
C GLU A 339 16.72 0.34 -5.07
N MET A 340 16.31 -0.52 -4.13
CA MET A 340 16.45 -1.98 -4.26
C MET A 340 15.65 -2.49 -5.47
N VAL A 341 14.39 -2.09 -5.58
CA VAL A 341 13.52 -2.47 -6.71
C VAL A 341 14.08 -1.94 -8.03
N GLU A 342 14.40 -0.65 -8.09
CA GLU A 342 14.94 0.00 -9.28
C GLU A 342 16.18 -0.73 -9.80
N LYS A 343 17.17 -0.97 -8.92
CA LYS A 343 18.40 -1.67 -9.29
C LYS A 343 18.09 -3.04 -9.88
N ARG A 344 17.19 -3.80 -9.26
CA ARG A 344 16.85 -5.16 -9.70
C ARG A 344 16.10 -5.18 -11.03
N VAL A 345 15.20 -4.22 -11.25
CA VAL A 345 14.45 -4.04 -12.50
C VAL A 345 15.38 -3.61 -13.65
N GLU A 346 16.31 -2.68 -13.40
CA GLU A 346 17.30 -2.23 -14.38
C GLU A 346 18.27 -3.36 -14.78
N GLU A 347 18.70 -4.19 -13.82
CA GLU A 347 19.54 -5.37 -14.10
C GLU A 347 18.86 -6.38 -15.04
N ALA A 348 17.52 -6.44 -15.03
CA ALA A 348 16.72 -7.25 -15.94
C ALA A 348 16.40 -6.57 -17.29
N GLY A 349 16.85 -5.32 -17.50
CA GLY A 349 16.59 -4.56 -18.72
C GLY A 349 15.14 -4.06 -18.88
N LEU A 350 14.37 -4.05 -17.79
CA LEU A 350 13.01 -3.51 -17.74
C LEU A 350 13.01 -2.07 -17.21
N ALA A 351 11.89 -1.37 -17.35
CA ALA A 351 11.73 0.00 -16.85
C ALA A 351 10.89 0.03 -15.56
N LEU A 352 11.35 0.77 -14.54
CA LEU A 352 10.59 1.00 -13.32
C LEU A 352 9.63 2.20 -13.49
N ALA A 353 8.33 1.97 -13.31
CA ALA A 353 7.32 3.01 -13.19
C ALA A 353 7.11 3.36 -11.71
N VAL A 354 7.25 4.65 -11.38
CA VAL A 354 6.96 5.22 -10.05
C VAL A 354 6.05 6.42 -10.18
N HIS A 355 5.43 6.84 -9.08
CA HIS A 355 4.63 8.06 -9.07
C HIS A 355 5.50 9.32 -9.15
N THR A 356 5.01 10.34 -9.86
CA THR A 356 5.66 11.64 -10.01
C THR A 356 4.70 12.81 -9.78
N THR A 357 3.40 12.64 -10.03
CA THR A 357 2.40 13.69 -9.81
C THR A 357 1.28 13.25 -8.88
N VAL A 358 1.09 11.93 -8.68
CA VAL A 358 0.09 11.35 -7.78
C VAL A 358 0.77 10.87 -6.49
N PRO A 359 0.12 10.96 -5.31
CA PRO A 359 0.66 10.34 -4.11
C PRO A 359 0.76 8.81 -4.24
N ASN A 360 1.90 8.22 -3.87
CA ASN A 360 2.11 6.78 -3.96
C ASN A 360 1.21 5.96 -3.01
N GLY A 361 0.89 6.54 -1.85
CA GLY A 361 0.02 5.94 -0.84
C GLY A 361 -1.44 6.33 -1.01
N ASP A 362 -2.24 6.18 0.05
CA ASP A 362 -3.71 6.29 0.00
C ASP A 362 -4.28 7.60 -0.59
N GLY A 363 -3.49 8.67 -0.59
CA GLY A 363 -3.86 9.93 -1.26
C GLY A 363 -4.03 9.80 -2.78
N GLY A 364 -3.50 8.74 -3.40
CA GLY A 364 -3.66 8.43 -4.83
C GLY A 364 -4.79 7.45 -5.14
N ILE A 365 -5.43 6.83 -4.13
CA ILE A 365 -6.43 5.77 -4.35
C ILE A 365 -7.64 6.27 -5.15
N SER A 366 -8.09 7.50 -4.93
CA SER A 366 -9.22 8.04 -5.68
C SER A 366 -8.92 8.18 -7.17
N VAL A 367 -7.67 8.45 -7.55
CA VAL A 367 -7.25 8.51 -8.97
C VAL A 367 -7.46 7.14 -9.62
N GLY A 368 -6.95 6.07 -9.02
CA GLY A 368 -7.09 4.71 -9.54
C GLY A 368 -8.54 4.23 -9.56
N GLN A 369 -9.31 4.50 -8.48
CA GLN A 369 -10.76 4.23 -8.43
C GLN A 369 -11.49 4.88 -9.60
N ASN A 370 -11.19 6.15 -9.87
CA ASN A 370 -11.82 6.92 -10.94
C ASN A 370 -11.51 6.33 -12.31
N ALA A 371 -10.23 6.02 -12.55
CA ALA A 371 -9.78 5.47 -13.83
C ALA A 371 -10.37 4.11 -14.13
N ILE A 372 -10.41 3.22 -13.15
CA ILE A 372 -11.02 1.89 -13.26
C ILE A 372 -12.50 2.00 -13.65
N ALA A 373 -13.28 2.78 -12.91
CA ALA A 373 -14.70 2.92 -13.22
C ALA A 373 -14.95 3.66 -14.54
N GLY A 374 -14.09 4.64 -14.88
CA GLY A 374 -14.14 5.36 -16.14
C GLY A 374 -14.01 4.46 -17.36
N HIS A 375 -13.14 3.44 -17.29
CA HIS A 375 -12.98 2.43 -18.35
C HIS A 375 -14.08 1.37 -18.34
N LYS A 376 -14.63 1.03 -17.16
CA LYS A 376 -15.71 0.03 -17.04
C LYS A 376 -17.09 0.52 -17.44
N LEU A 377 -17.32 1.84 -17.45
CA LEU A 377 -18.61 2.38 -17.84
C LEU A 377 -18.84 2.21 -19.35
N PRO A 378 -20.03 1.75 -19.78
CA PRO A 378 -20.34 1.64 -21.20
C PRO A 378 -20.26 3.01 -21.88
N SER A 379 -19.81 3.01 -23.14
CA SER A 379 -19.65 4.22 -23.97
C SER A 379 -20.95 4.99 -24.15
#